data_AF-A0A6J7N6A1-F1
#
_entry.id   AF-A0A6J7N6A1-F1
#
_cell.length_a   1.000
_cell.length_b   1.000
_cell.length_c   1.000
_cell.angle_alpha   90.00
_cell.angle_beta   90.00
_cell.angle_gamma   90.00
#
_symmetry.space_group_name_H-M   'P 1'
#
loop_
_entity.id
_entity.type
_entity.pdbx_description
1 polymer ?
#
loop_
_entity_poly.entity_id
_entity_poly.type
_entity_poly.pdbx_seq_one_letter_code
_entity_poly.pdbx_strand_id
1 'polypeptide(L)'
;MLAAVDLIRRDRASRPSPAPRAIAVGHAFVANVRRSDEWTDAGLTTSESERDLTVGGVQVVPASVFEGAGLEYVALGHLHRGHEVLGGRPIVRYSGSLLRYSFSEAEHDKHVVIVDVGEPGTGCVIREVPLPQPRPMSRLRDSIEALLSDTYAHAREHFVELVVTDDAPPERMHARLDAAFAYALTKRHEPANRVSLERARGDARGRLPLDVVGDFIVKVTGREPDEEERAILLAGYEASR
;
A
#
# COMPACT_ATOMS: atom_id res chain seq x y z
N MET A 1 -12.28 12.17 -18.25
CA MET A 1 -11.33 13.30 -18.30
C MET A 1 -11.41 14.07 -19.61
N LEU A 2 -11.34 13.44 -20.79
CA LEU A 2 -11.35 14.14 -22.10
C LEU A 2 -12.49 15.17 -22.26
N ALA A 3 -13.74 14.78 -21.98
CA ALA A 3 -14.87 15.71 -22.05
C ALA A 3 -14.71 16.95 -21.16
N ALA A 4 -14.12 16.80 -19.97
CA ALA A 4 -13.85 17.93 -19.08
C ALA A 4 -12.76 18.83 -19.65
N VAL A 5 -11.69 18.27 -20.23
CA VAL A 5 -10.64 19.05 -20.88
C VAL A 5 -11.18 19.77 -22.12
N ASP A 6 -12.10 19.18 -22.88
CA ASP A 6 -12.73 19.83 -24.02
C ASP A 6 -13.60 21.03 -23.60
N LEU A 7 -14.30 20.92 -22.46
CA LEU A 7 -15.01 22.06 -21.87
C LEU A 7 -14.03 23.18 -21.48
N ILE A 8 -12.89 22.84 -20.88
CA ILE A 8 -11.83 23.81 -20.56
C ILE A 8 -11.32 24.49 -21.84
N ARG A 9 -11.04 23.73 -22.90
CA ARG A 9 -10.58 24.28 -24.19
C ARG A 9 -11.58 25.27 -24.77
N ARG A 10 -12.87 24.91 -24.78
CA ARG A 10 -13.94 25.77 -25.31
C ARG A 10 -14.10 27.05 -24.50
N ASP A 11 -14.10 26.94 -23.17
CA ASP A 11 -14.16 28.11 -22.28
C ASP A 11 -12.99 29.05 -22.55
N ARG A 12 -11.75 28.52 -22.61
CA ARG A 12 -10.55 29.33 -22.87
C ARG A 12 -10.57 30.01 -24.23
N ALA A 13 -11.03 29.32 -25.28
CA ALA A 13 -11.15 29.90 -26.62
C ALA A 13 -12.17 31.06 -26.68
N SER A 14 -13.13 31.11 -25.75
CA SER A 14 -14.11 32.20 -25.67
C SER A 14 -13.65 33.41 -24.84
N ARG A 15 -12.51 33.32 -24.13
CA ARG A 15 -12.01 34.38 -23.26
C ARG A 15 -11.24 35.46 -24.06
N PRO A 16 -11.23 36.72 -23.58
CA PRO A 16 -10.45 37.79 -24.20
C PRO A 16 -8.95 37.49 -24.26
N SER A 17 -8.26 38.06 -25.24
CA SER A 17 -6.80 37.94 -25.38
C SER A 17 -6.06 39.06 -24.64
N PRO A 18 -4.98 38.76 -23.88
CA PRO A 18 -4.50 37.41 -23.60
C PRO A 18 -5.43 36.66 -22.63
N ALA A 19 -5.61 35.36 -22.87
CA ALA A 19 -6.42 34.53 -21.99
C ALA A 19 -5.81 34.49 -20.58
N PRO A 20 -6.62 34.45 -19.51
CA PRO A 20 -6.11 34.40 -18.15
C PRO A 20 -5.37 33.08 -17.89
N ARG A 21 -4.52 33.09 -16.85
CA ARG A 21 -3.86 31.89 -16.31
C ARG A 21 -4.92 30.86 -15.91
N ALA A 22 -4.69 29.60 -16.22
CA ALA A 22 -5.56 28.48 -15.97
C ALA A 22 -4.81 27.29 -15.36
N ILE A 23 -5.35 26.85 -14.23
CA ILE A 23 -4.93 25.65 -13.52
C ILE A 23 -6.09 24.66 -13.57
N ALA A 24 -5.80 23.40 -13.86
CA ALA A 24 -6.77 22.33 -13.66
C ALA A 24 -6.50 21.63 -12.33
N VAL A 25 -7.55 21.24 -11.63
CA VAL A 25 -7.46 20.43 -10.40
C VAL A 25 -8.24 19.14 -10.63
N GLY A 26 -7.62 18.00 -10.33
CA GLY A 26 -8.22 16.69 -10.57
C GLY A 26 -7.86 15.67 -9.50
N HIS A 27 -8.74 14.70 -9.32
CA HIS A 27 -8.53 13.56 -8.43
C HIS A 27 -8.80 12.28 -9.23
N ALA A 28 -7.74 11.66 -9.73
CA ALA A 28 -7.81 10.49 -10.63
C ALA A 28 -6.44 9.81 -10.69
N PHE A 29 -6.38 8.61 -11.27
CA PHE A 29 -5.13 8.03 -11.75
C PHE A 29 -4.77 8.63 -13.12
N VAL A 30 -3.63 9.29 -13.21
CA VAL A 30 -3.09 9.95 -14.40
C VAL A 30 -1.65 9.52 -14.55
N ALA A 31 -1.28 8.97 -15.70
CA ALA A 31 0.07 8.49 -15.96
C ALA A 31 0.63 9.10 -17.24
N ASN A 32 1.95 9.15 -17.34
CA ASN A 32 2.64 9.54 -18.55
C ASN A 32 2.75 8.37 -19.53
N VAL A 33 1.61 7.94 -20.05
CA VAL A 33 1.52 6.90 -21.08
C VAL A 33 1.19 7.55 -22.42
N ARG A 34 1.95 7.17 -23.46
CA ARG A 34 1.71 7.67 -24.82
C ARG A 34 0.57 6.94 -25.53
N ARG A 35 0.21 5.74 -25.07
CA ARG A 35 -0.87 4.91 -25.60
C ARG A 35 -1.56 4.10 -24.50
N SER A 36 -2.85 3.84 -24.71
CA SER A 36 -3.76 3.13 -23.80
C SER A 36 -3.58 1.59 -23.83
N ASP A 37 -2.44 1.09 -24.24
CA ASP A 37 -2.14 -0.34 -24.39
C ASP A 37 -0.86 -0.72 -23.64
N GLU A 38 -0.13 0.27 -23.09
CA GLU A 38 1.09 0.12 -22.28
C GLU A 38 0.80 0.32 -20.78
N TRP A 39 -0.34 -0.17 -20.28
CA TRP A 39 -0.79 0.07 -18.90
C TRP A 39 0.02 -0.66 -17.83
N THR A 40 0.61 -1.81 -18.16
CA THR A 40 1.25 -2.70 -17.19
C THR A 40 2.52 -2.12 -16.56
N ASP A 41 3.05 -1.02 -17.10
CA ASP A 41 4.25 -0.34 -16.59
C ASP A 41 4.11 1.20 -16.60
N ALA A 42 2.90 1.71 -16.37
CA ALA A 42 2.59 3.15 -16.43
C ALA A 42 3.28 4.01 -15.35
N GLY A 43 4.22 3.46 -14.58
CA GLY A 43 4.99 4.16 -13.55
C GLY A 43 4.16 4.65 -12.35
N LEU A 44 2.89 4.24 -12.23
CA LEU A 44 2.06 4.58 -11.09
C LEU A 44 2.40 3.67 -9.91
N THR A 45 2.96 4.24 -8.86
CA THR A 45 3.16 3.56 -7.58
C THR A 45 2.06 3.97 -6.62
N THR A 46 1.17 3.03 -6.29
CA THR A 46 0.08 3.24 -5.33
C THR A 46 0.47 2.81 -3.92
N SER A 47 -0.15 3.42 -2.91
CA SER A 47 -0.03 3.01 -1.50
C SER A 47 -1.16 2.06 -1.09
N GLU A 48 -0.89 1.18 -0.11
CA GLU A 48 -1.90 0.31 0.51
C GLU A 48 -3.08 1.10 1.13
N SER A 49 -2.90 2.38 1.42
CA SER A 49 -3.97 3.25 1.95
C SER A 49 -4.80 3.95 0.87
N GLU A 50 -4.39 3.85 -0.39
CA GLU A 50 -5.14 4.40 -1.52
C GLU A 50 -6.29 3.45 -1.89
N ARG A 51 -7.46 4.03 -2.19
CA ARG A 51 -8.60 3.26 -2.68
C ARG A 51 -8.53 3.14 -4.18
N ASP A 52 -8.82 1.96 -4.70
CA ASP A 52 -9.03 1.82 -6.13
C ASP A 52 -10.27 2.62 -6.57
N LEU A 53 -10.05 3.61 -7.44
CA LEU A 53 -11.08 4.44 -8.06
C LEU A 53 -11.50 3.93 -9.44
N THR A 54 -11.12 2.71 -9.82
CA THR A 54 -11.53 2.11 -11.09
C THR A 54 -13.05 1.92 -11.12
N VAL A 55 -13.72 2.75 -11.91
CA VAL A 55 -15.15 2.62 -12.21
C VAL A 55 -15.28 2.36 -13.70
N GLY A 56 -15.84 1.21 -14.08
CA GLY A 56 -16.20 0.93 -15.48
C GLY A 56 -15.04 0.67 -16.44
N GLY A 57 -13.86 0.26 -15.96
CA GLY A 57 -12.78 -0.29 -16.81
C GLY A 57 -11.76 0.71 -17.38
N VAL A 58 -11.89 2.02 -17.12
CA VAL A 58 -10.81 2.98 -17.42
C VAL A 58 -9.91 3.11 -16.18
N GLN A 59 -8.77 2.44 -16.22
CA GLN A 59 -7.88 2.32 -15.06
C GLN A 59 -7.08 3.59 -14.78
N VAL A 60 -6.69 4.31 -15.84
CA VAL A 60 -5.76 5.44 -15.75
C VAL A 60 -6.02 6.41 -16.92
N VAL A 61 -5.72 7.69 -16.73
CA VAL A 61 -5.85 8.74 -17.75
C VAL A 61 -4.47 9.11 -18.29
N PRO A 62 -4.25 9.15 -19.62
CA PRO A 62 -2.99 9.64 -20.18
C PRO A 62 -2.79 11.12 -19.83
N ALA A 63 -1.61 11.52 -19.35
CA ALA A 63 -1.31 12.92 -19.04
C ALA A 63 -1.38 13.82 -20.29
N SER A 64 -1.14 13.24 -21.48
CA SER A 64 -1.25 13.93 -22.78
C SER A 64 -2.63 14.54 -23.04
N VAL A 65 -3.69 14.10 -22.35
CA VAL A 65 -5.02 14.73 -22.50
C VAL A 65 -5.01 16.20 -22.13
N PHE A 66 -4.11 16.63 -21.23
CA PHE A 66 -3.98 18.02 -20.77
C PHE A 66 -3.12 18.88 -21.70
N GLU A 67 -2.37 18.27 -22.63
CA GLU A 67 -1.57 19.00 -23.60
C GLU A 67 -2.46 19.81 -24.56
N GLY A 68 -1.96 20.98 -24.97
CA GLY A 68 -2.69 21.88 -25.86
C GLY A 68 -3.98 22.47 -25.28
N ALA A 69 -4.31 22.22 -24.00
CA ALA A 69 -5.47 22.82 -23.34
C ALA A 69 -5.22 24.27 -22.89
N GLY A 70 -4.01 24.80 -23.13
CA GLY A 70 -3.61 26.13 -22.68
C GLY A 70 -3.53 26.28 -21.16
N LEU A 71 -3.27 25.19 -20.45
CA LEU A 71 -3.10 25.16 -19.00
C LEU A 71 -1.63 25.44 -18.65
N GLU A 72 -1.39 26.17 -17.56
CA GLU A 72 -0.05 26.35 -17.03
C GLU A 72 0.31 25.23 -16.04
N TYR A 73 -0.67 24.72 -15.29
CA TYR A 73 -0.48 23.70 -14.26
C TYR A 73 -1.69 22.77 -14.13
N VAL A 74 -1.44 21.50 -13.80
CA VAL A 74 -2.46 20.53 -13.41
C VAL A 74 -2.10 19.96 -12.04
N ALA A 75 -2.91 20.32 -11.04
CA ALA A 75 -2.81 19.84 -9.67
C ALA A 75 -3.59 18.53 -9.53
N LEU A 76 -2.89 17.42 -9.34
CA LEU A 76 -3.49 16.11 -9.11
C LEU A 76 -3.45 15.74 -7.63
N GLY A 77 -4.57 15.21 -7.15
CA GLY A 77 -4.68 14.47 -5.90
C GLY A 77 -4.98 12.99 -6.17
N HIS A 78 -5.05 12.21 -5.10
CA HIS A 78 -5.33 10.76 -5.02
C HIS A 78 -4.12 9.95 -4.55
N LEU A 79 -3.00 10.05 -5.26
CA LEU A 79 -1.78 9.32 -4.92
C LEU A 79 -1.07 9.99 -3.76
N HIS A 80 -0.59 9.18 -2.82
CA HIS A 80 0.05 9.64 -1.58
C HIS A 80 1.54 9.92 -1.77
N ARG A 81 2.14 9.47 -2.87
CA ARG A 81 3.49 9.85 -3.30
C ARG A 81 3.42 11.08 -4.20
N GLY A 82 4.00 12.20 -3.75
CA GLY A 82 4.13 13.38 -4.59
C GLY A 82 5.17 13.14 -5.69
N HIS A 83 4.82 13.42 -6.94
CA HIS A 83 5.72 13.28 -8.09
C HIS A 83 5.18 14.00 -9.33
N GLU A 84 6.09 14.42 -10.21
CA GLU A 84 5.75 14.93 -11.53
C GLU A 84 5.37 13.78 -12.47
N VAL A 85 4.24 13.93 -13.16
CA VAL A 85 3.76 13.00 -14.18
C VAL A 85 4.25 13.46 -15.55
N LEU A 86 4.03 14.72 -15.88
CA LEU A 86 4.42 15.32 -17.16
C LEU A 86 5.07 16.68 -16.90
N GLY A 87 6.31 16.83 -17.36
CA GLY A 87 7.02 18.11 -17.39
C GLY A 87 6.63 18.95 -18.62
N GLY A 88 6.87 20.25 -18.54
CA GLY A 88 6.59 21.18 -19.65
C GLY A 88 5.37 22.06 -19.40
N ARG A 89 4.50 22.21 -20.41
CA ARG A 89 3.32 23.10 -20.34
C ARG A 89 2.06 22.38 -20.83
N PRO A 90 1.15 21.95 -19.94
CA PRO A 90 1.19 22.17 -18.48
C PRO A 90 2.19 21.26 -17.77
N ILE A 91 2.67 21.69 -16.59
CA ILE A 91 3.25 20.76 -15.61
C ILE A 91 2.07 19.99 -14.98
N VAL A 92 2.15 18.66 -14.96
CA VAL A 92 1.14 17.77 -14.36
C VAL A 92 1.77 17.03 -13.20
N ARG A 93 1.22 17.18 -11.99
CA ARG A 93 1.88 16.69 -10.78
C ARG A 93 0.90 16.23 -9.71
N TYR A 94 1.26 15.15 -9.02
CA TYR A 94 0.66 14.78 -7.73
C TYR A 94 1.36 15.50 -6.58
N SER A 95 0.59 16.12 -5.68
CA SER A 95 1.15 16.73 -4.46
C SER A 95 1.53 15.70 -3.41
N GLY A 96 0.98 14.48 -3.48
CA GLY A 96 1.10 13.49 -2.40
C GLY A 96 0.22 13.84 -1.19
N SER A 97 0.32 12.99 -0.16
CA SER A 97 -0.26 13.26 1.16
C SER A 97 0.71 14.07 2.04
N LEU A 98 0.19 14.70 3.10
CA LEU A 98 1.02 15.45 4.06
C LEU A 98 1.74 14.53 5.05
N LEU A 99 1.10 13.41 5.40
CA LEU A 99 1.61 12.40 6.31
C LEU A 99 1.62 11.03 5.62
N ARG A 100 2.46 10.13 6.12
CA ARG A 100 2.43 8.71 5.74
C ARG A 100 1.22 8.03 6.38
N TYR A 101 0.33 7.46 5.57
CA TYR A 101 -0.90 6.81 6.06
C TYR A 101 -0.82 5.29 6.14
N SER A 102 0.18 4.69 5.50
CA SER A 102 0.48 3.26 5.56
C SER A 102 1.98 3.03 5.65
N PHE A 103 2.38 1.82 6.05
CA PHE A 103 3.78 1.44 6.07
C PHE A 103 4.38 1.28 4.65
N SER A 104 3.57 1.21 3.59
CA SER A 104 4.10 1.17 2.21
C SER A 104 4.62 2.54 1.79
N GLU A 105 4.33 3.58 2.57
CA GLU A 105 4.81 4.94 2.37
C GLU A 105 6.02 5.27 3.25
N ALA A 106 6.63 4.28 3.92
CA ALA A 106 7.74 4.49 4.86
C ALA A 106 8.90 5.28 4.23
N GLU A 107 9.15 5.06 2.93
CA GLU A 107 10.21 5.72 2.16
C GLU A 107 9.70 6.94 1.37
N HIS A 108 8.42 7.29 1.46
CA HIS A 108 7.90 8.46 0.76
C HIS A 108 8.36 9.74 1.46
N ASP A 109 9.06 10.59 0.71
CA ASP A 109 9.28 11.98 1.07
C ASP A 109 7.96 12.75 0.96
N LYS A 110 7.62 13.46 2.02
CA LYS A 110 6.42 14.30 2.06
C LYS A 110 6.84 15.75 1.89
N HIS A 111 6.06 16.50 1.12
CA HIS A 111 6.34 17.90 0.83
C HIS A 111 5.03 18.61 0.51
N VAL A 112 5.06 19.93 0.58
CA VAL A 112 4.08 20.77 -0.13
C VAL A 112 4.72 21.31 -1.40
N VAL A 113 3.90 21.50 -2.44
CA VAL A 113 4.33 22.08 -3.70
C VAL A 113 3.88 23.54 -3.73
N ILE A 114 4.82 24.46 -3.83
CA ILE A 114 4.55 25.89 -4.08
C ILE A 114 4.72 26.14 -5.57
N VAL A 115 3.67 26.68 -6.18
CA VAL A 115 3.56 26.90 -7.62
C VAL A 115 3.43 28.39 -7.89
N ASP A 116 4.49 28.99 -8.42
CA ASP A 116 4.48 30.38 -8.89
C ASP A 116 4.10 30.40 -10.37
N VAL A 117 2.83 30.75 -10.66
CA VAL A 117 2.31 30.80 -12.03
C VAL A 117 2.66 32.15 -12.66
N GLY A 118 3.51 32.13 -13.68
CA GLY A 118 3.90 33.31 -14.43
C GLY A 118 2.78 33.88 -15.31
N GLU A 119 3.08 34.92 -16.07
CA GLU A 119 2.17 35.45 -17.09
C GLU A 119 1.68 34.37 -18.07
N PRO A 120 0.51 34.57 -18.71
CA PRO A 120 0.00 33.64 -19.71
C PRO A 120 1.08 33.28 -20.74
N GLY A 121 1.36 31.98 -20.87
CA GLY A 121 2.38 31.50 -21.80
C GLY A 121 3.84 31.63 -21.34
N THR A 122 4.13 31.99 -20.08
CA THR A 122 5.52 31.95 -19.55
C THR A 122 5.82 30.72 -18.68
N GLY A 123 4.77 30.00 -18.24
CA GLY A 123 4.89 28.75 -17.47
C GLY A 123 4.90 28.98 -15.95
N CYS A 124 5.23 27.92 -15.21
CA CYS A 124 5.25 27.93 -13.75
C CYS A 124 6.65 27.61 -13.22
N VAL A 125 6.98 28.20 -12.07
CA VAL A 125 8.13 27.78 -11.26
C VAL A 125 7.61 26.93 -10.10
N ILE A 126 8.23 25.77 -9.90
CA ILE A 126 7.84 24.80 -8.89
C ILE A 126 8.90 24.76 -7.80
N ARG A 127 8.45 24.82 -6.54
CA ARG A 127 9.30 24.61 -5.38
C ARG A 127 8.66 23.62 -4.42
N GLU A 128 9.39 22.56 -4.12
CA GLU A 128 9.01 21.59 -3.09
C GLU A 128 9.53 22.05 -1.74
N VAL A 129 8.65 22.07 -0.74
CA VAL A 129 9.01 22.34 0.65
C VAL A 129 8.83 21.05 1.43
N PRO A 130 9.91 20.41 1.90
CA PRO A 130 9.83 19.17 2.67
C PRO A 130 8.96 19.33 3.91
N LEU A 131 8.18 18.29 4.22
CA LEU A 131 7.39 18.15 5.43
C LEU A 131 8.02 17.06 6.32
N PRO A 132 8.75 17.46 7.37
CA PRO A 132 9.27 16.52 8.34
C PRO A 132 8.17 15.62 8.88
N GLN A 133 8.40 14.32 8.82
CA GLN A 133 7.47 13.35 9.40
C GLN A 133 7.73 13.25 10.91
N PRO A 134 6.68 13.08 11.73
CA PRO A 134 6.84 13.10 13.18
C PRO A 134 7.76 11.98 13.69
N ARG A 135 7.75 10.82 13.00
CA ARG A 135 8.57 9.65 13.30
C ARG A 135 8.91 8.90 12.01
N PRO A 136 10.07 8.23 11.94
CA PRO A 136 10.31 7.21 10.93
C PRO A 136 9.33 6.04 11.07
N MET A 137 9.23 5.22 10.02
CA MET A 137 8.39 4.02 9.99
C MET A 137 9.26 2.79 9.73
N SER A 138 8.94 1.66 10.36
CA SER A 138 9.62 0.38 10.09
C SER A 138 8.65 -0.79 10.09
N ARG A 139 8.87 -1.73 9.17
CA ARG A 139 8.23 -3.06 9.17
C ARG A 139 9.28 -4.05 9.63
N LEU A 140 9.09 -4.68 10.79
CA LEU A 140 10.03 -5.64 11.36
C LEU A 140 9.35 -7.01 11.43
N ARG A 141 10.06 -8.04 10.98
CA ARG A 141 9.59 -9.42 10.98
C ARG A 141 10.69 -10.33 11.50
N ASP A 142 10.49 -10.93 12.67
CA ASP A 142 11.47 -11.82 13.30
C ASP A 142 10.84 -12.59 14.49
N SER A 143 11.62 -13.44 15.14
CA SER A 143 11.27 -14.01 16.45
C SER A 143 11.13 -12.92 17.50
N ILE A 144 10.36 -13.18 18.56
CA ILE A 144 10.16 -12.22 19.64
C ILE A 144 11.47 -11.86 20.33
N GLU A 145 12.37 -12.82 20.54
CA GLU A 145 13.67 -12.55 21.17
C GLU A 145 14.55 -11.67 20.29
N ALA A 146 14.57 -11.91 18.97
CA ALA A 146 15.29 -11.06 18.04
C ALA A 146 14.70 -9.65 18.01
N LEU A 147 13.38 -9.50 17.92
CA LEU A 147 12.69 -8.19 17.96
C LEU A 147 13.00 -7.40 19.26
N LEU A 148 13.15 -8.10 20.38
CA LEU A 148 13.46 -7.50 21.68
C LEU A 148 14.95 -7.29 21.92
N SER A 149 15.84 -7.82 21.07
CA SER A 149 17.28 -7.61 21.13
C SER A 149 17.72 -6.22 20.63
N ASP A 150 19.01 -5.93 20.77
CA ASP A 150 19.62 -4.68 20.32
C ASP A 150 19.65 -4.51 18.80
N THR A 151 19.45 -5.58 18.02
CA THR A 151 19.36 -5.53 16.56
C THR A 151 18.36 -4.48 16.08
N TYR A 152 17.24 -4.33 16.77
CA TYR A 152 16.16 -3.39 16.42
C TYR A 152 16.05 -2.21 17.40
N ALA A 153 17.11 -1.91 18.16
CA ALA A 153 17.13 -0.76 19.09
C ALA A 153 16.88 0.58 18.37
N HIS A 154 17.33 0.71 17.11
CA HIS A 154 17.13 1.91 16.31
C HIS A 154 15.65 2.22 16.02
N ALA A 155 14.77 1.22 16.02
CA ALA A 155 13.36 1.35 15.65
C ALA A 155 12.42 1.50 16.84
N ARG A 156 12.93 1.58 18.07
CA ARG A 156 12.13 1.59 19.32
C ARG A 156 11.20 2.81 19.43
N GLU A 157 11.59 3.92 18.80
CA GLU A 157 10.80 5.15 18.73
C GLU A 157 10.15 5.42 17.36
N HIS A 158 10.25 4.48 16.43
CA HIS A 158 9.55 4.56 15.14
C HIS A 158 8.08 4.20 15.30
N PHE A 159 7.25 4.61 14.35
CA PHE A 159 6.01 3.89 14.10
C PHE A 159 6.38 2.52 13.52
N VAL A 160 5.99 1.44 14.19
CA VAL A 160 6.40 0.09 13.76
C VAL A 160 5.23 -0.85 13.53
N GLU A 161 5.37 -1.63 12.46
CA GLU A 161 4.64 -2.86 12.23
C GLU A 161 5.54 -4.02 12.65
N LEU A 162 5.06 -4.84 13.59
CA LEU A 162 5.78 -5.97 14.15
C LEU A 162 5.09 -7.27 13.76
N VAL A 163 5.84 -8.15 13.11
CA VAL A 163 5.40 -9.51 12.77
C VAL A 163 6.29 -10.52 13.48
N VAL A 164 5.73 -11.22 14.45
CA VAL A 164 6.41 -12.22 15.28
C VAL A 164 6.35 -13.57 14.59
N THR A 165 7.49 -14.23 14.39
CA THR A 165 7.60 -15.43 13.55
C THR A 165 7.83 -16.73 14.32
N ASP A 166 7.84 -16.71 15.65
CA ASP A 166 7.92 -17.89 16.51
C ASP A 166 6.86 -18.94 16.10
N ASP A 167 7.15 -20.23 16.26
CA ASP A 167 6.23 -21.30 15.83
C ASP A 167 4.89 -21.25 16.57
N ALA A 168 4.93 -20.94 17.88
CA ALA A 168 3.75 -20.72 18.71
C ALA A 168 3.65 -19.24 19.13
N PRO A 169 2.43 -18.71 19.38
CA PRO A 169 2.27 -17.34 19.87
C PRO A 169 3.00 -17.16 21.21
N PRO A 170 3.97 -16.23 21.31
CA PRO A 170 4.72 -16.07 22.55
C PRO A 170 3.86 -15.55 23.71
N GLU A 171 4.18 -16.01 24.91
CA GLU A 171 3.50 -15.55 26.12
C GLU A 171 3.65 -14.03 26.28
N ARG A 172 2.53 -13.35 26.57
CA ARG A 172 2.46 -11.89 26.77
C ARG A 172 3.10 -11.08 25.62
N MET A 173 3.08 -11.60 24.38
CA MET A 173 3.68 -10.98 23.19
C MET A 173 3.41 -9.48 23.09
N HIS A 174 2.14 -9.05 23.14
CA HIS A 174 1.79 -7.63 23.02
C HIS A 174 2.42 -6.77 24.11
N ALA A 175 2.33 -7.20 25.38
CA ALA A 175 2.89 -6.44 26.50
C ALA A 175 4.42 -6.33 26.43
N ARG A 176 5.10 -7.39 25.98
CA ARG A 176 6.56 -7.39 25.78
C ARG A 176 6.97 -6.43 24.66
N LEU A 177 6.25 -6.46 23.54
CA LEU A 177 6.49 -5.55 22.41
C LEU A 177 6.16 -4.10 22.78
N ASP A 178 5.10 -3.84 23.53
CA ASP A 178 4.73 -2.48 23.97
C ASP A 178 5.75 -1.87 24.94
N ALA A 179 6.36 -2.71 25.80
CA ALA A 179 7.46 -2.28 26.67
C ALA A 179 8.73 -1.92 25.88
N ALA A 180 8.91 -2.50 24.70
CA ALA A 180 10.07 -2.29 23.84
C ALA A 180 9.87 -1.17 22.80
N PHE A 181 8.71 -1.12 22.15
CA PHE A 181 8.43 -0.25 21.01
C PHE A 181 7.32 0.72 21.39
N ALA A 182 7.69 1.96 21.73
CA ALA A 182 6.78 2.95 22.27
C ALA A 182 5.62 3.32 21.33
N TYR A 183 5.81 3.13 20.02
CA TYR A 183 4.82 3.49 18.99
C TYR A 183 4.52 2.31 18.04
N ALA A 184 4.45 1.09 18.58
CA ALA A 184 3.97 -0.07 17.83
C ALA A 184 2.50 0.12 17.42
N LEU A 185 2.26 0.29 16.12
CA LEU A 185 0.91 0.48 15.58
C LEU A 185 0.23 -0.87 15.29
N THR A 186 1.02 -1.85 14.84
CA THR A 186 0.52 -3.18 14.49
C THR A 186 1.43 -4.25 15.07
N LYS A 187 0.82 -5.28 15.68
CA LYS A 187 1.52 -6.45 16.24
C LYS A 187 0.76 -7.69 15.78
N ARG A 188 1.40 -8.56 15.01
CA ARG A 188 0.81 -9.81 14.51
C ARG A 188 1.75 -10.97 14.79
N HIS A 189 1.18 -12.16 14.94
CA HIS A 189 1.91 -13.42 14.98
C HIS A 189 1.68 -14.18 13.67
N GLU A 190 2.76 -14.50 12.97
CA GLU A 190 2.75 -15.23 11.71
C GLU A 190 3.94 -16.22 11.70
N PRO A 191 3.71 -17.48 12.13
CA PRO A 191 4.76 -18.50 12.20
C PRO A 191 5.55 -18.61 10.90
N ALA A 192 6.88 -18.69 11.01
CA ALA A 192 7.77 -18.86 9.85
C ALA A 192 7.44 -20.13 9.07
N ASN A 193 7.08 -21.21 9.80
CA ASN A 193 6.70 -22.50 9.24
C ASN A 193 5.18 -22.61 9.01
N ARG A 194 4.58 -21.62 8.34
CA ARG A 194 3.25 -21.84 7.75
C ARG A 194 3.39 -22.89 6.65
N VAL A 195 3.05 -24.13 6.96
CA VAL A 195 2.79 -25.14 5.91
C VAL A 195 1.69 -24.55 5.02
N SER A 196 2.04 -24.13 3.80
CA SER A 196 1.10 -23.54 2.86
C SER A 196 -0.12 -24.44 2.68
N LEU A 197 -1.27 -23.96 3.15
CA LEU A 197 -2.55 -24.66 3.11
C LEU A 197 -2.98 -25.06 1.69
N GLU A 198 -2.41 -24.45 0.64
CA GLU A 198 -2.73 -24.77 -0.76
C GLU A 198 -2.15 -26.09 -1.26
N ARG A 199 -1.03 -26.57 -0.72
CA ARG A 199 -0.40 -27.81 -1.21
C ARG A 199 -0.96 -29.10 -0.60
N ALA A 200 -1.83 -28.99 0.40
CA ALA A 200 -2.37 -30.12 1.15
C ALA A 200 -3.87 -30.37 0.92
N ARG A 201 -4.40 -30.04 -0.27
CA ARG A 201 -5.54 -30.81 -0.80
C ARG A 201 -5.02 -32.15 -1.34
N GLY A 202 -4.45 -32.96 -0.47
CA GLY A 202 -4.21 -34.37 -0.75
C GLY A 202 -5.56 -35.07 -0.92
N ASP A 203 -5.65 -35.97 -1.89
CA ASP A 203 -6.88 -36.72 -2.18
C ASP A 203 -7.33 -37.47 -0.91
N ALA A 204 -8.42 -37.01 -0.29
CA ALA A 204 -9.00 -37.65 0.89
C ALA A 204 -9.66 -39.01 0.55
N ARG A 205 -9.69 -39.40 -0.73
CA ARG A 205 -10.22 -40.68 -1.17
C ARG A 205 -9.27 -41.80 -0.75
N GLY A 206 -9.72 -42.66 0.16
CA GLY A 206 -9.02 -43.90 0.55
C GLY A 206 -8.20 -43.82 1.85
N ARG A 207 -8.22 -42.70 2.57
CA ARG A 207 -7.56 -42.57 3.88
C ARG A 207 -8.54 -42.87 5.02
N LEU A 208 -8.03 -43.42 6.12
CA LEU A 208 -8.85 -43.65 7.32
C LEU A 208 -9.18 -42.30 7.97
N PRO A 209 -10.42 -42.07 8.46
CA PRO A 209 -10.81 -40.81 9.09
C PRO A 209 -9.91 -40.39 10.26
N LEU A 210 -9.38 -41.35 11.02
CA LEU A 210 -8.45 -41.10 12.12
C LEU A 210 -7.11 -40.52 11.63
N ASP A 211 -6.64 -40.92 10.45
CA ASP A 211 -5.41 -40.35 9.87
C ASP A 211 -5.63 -38.90 9.45
N VAL A 212 -6.83 -38.56 8.97
CA VAL A 212 -7.19 -37.18 8.60
C VAL A 212 -7.25 -36.28 9.83
N VAL A 213 -7.75 -36.79 10.95
CA VAL A 213 -7.80 -36.04 12.21
C VAL A 213 -6.41 -35.97 12.88
N GLY A 214 -5.61 -37.03 12.79
CA GLY A 214 -4.21 -37.02 13.23
C GLY A 214 -3.39 -35.98 12.46
N ASP A 215 -3.53 -35.93 11.14
CA ASP A 215 -2.92 -34.90 10.30
C ASP A 215 -3.38 -33.49 10.70
N PHE A 216 -4.65 -33.34 11.11
CA PHE A 216 -5.15 -32.06 11.61
C PHE A 216 -4.50 -31.65 12.94
N ILE A 217 -4.27 -32.60 13.86
CA ILE A 217 -3.54 -32.32 15.10
C ILE A 217 -2.12 -31.89 14.78
N VAL A 218 -1.37 -32.66 13.98
CA VAL A 218 -0.02 -32.28 13.51
C VAL A 218 -0.04 -30.89 12.87
N LYS A 219 -1.07 -30.58 12.11
CA LYS A 219 -1.24 -29.31 11.40
C LYS A 219 -1.54 -28.11 12.31
N VAL A 220 -2.21 -28.32 13.44
CA VAL A 220 -2.59 -27.23 14.37
C VAL A 220 -1.57 -27.07 15.49
N THR A 221 -0.96 -28.16 15.94
CA THR A 221 -0.07 -28.18 17.10
C THR A 221 1.41 -28.30 16.73
N GLY A 222 1.72 -28.70 15.49
CA GLY A 222 3.09 -28.93 15.03
C GLY A 222 3.72 -30.23 15.55
N ARG A 223 2.98 -31.07 16.27
CA ARG A 223 3.46 -32.35 16.82
C ARG A 223 2.52 -33.51 16.49
N GLU A 224 3.08 -34.72 16.43
CA GLU A 224 2.27 -35.95 16.38
C GLU A 224 1.34 -36.04 17.59
N PRO A 225 0.11 -36.54 17.42
CA PRO A 225 -0.77 -36.82 18.55
C PRO A 225 -0.12 -37.87 19.44
N ASP A 226 -0.12 -37.60 20.74
CA ASP A 226 0.42 -38.51 21.74
C ASP A 226 -0.53 -39.70 21.96
N GLU A 227 -0.12 -40.66 22.79
CA GLU A 227 -0.85 -41.91 22.97
C GLU A 227 -2.24 -41.69 23.61
N GLU A 228 -2.37 -40.67 24.45
CA GLU A 228 -3.63 -40.30 25.10
C GLU A 228 -4.58 -39.62 24.10
N GLU A 229 -4.07 -38.67 23.31
CA GLU A 229 -4.84 -38.02 22.22
C GLU A 229 -5.29 -39.02 21.16
N ARG A 230 -4.43 -39.98 20.78
CA ARG A 230 -4.78 -41.05 19.83
C ARG A 230 -5.91 -41.94 20.38
N ALA A 231 -5.87 -42.27 21.67
CA ALA A 231 -6.92 -43.07 22.31
C ALA A 231 -8.27 -42.34 22.34
N ILE A 232 -8.26 -41.02 22.62
CA ILE A 232 -9.48 -40.19 22.61
C ILE A 232 -10.07 -40.08 21.20
N LEU A 233 -9.22 -39.86 20.19
CA LEU A 233 -9.67 -39.80 18.79
C LEU A 233 -10.31 -41.11 18.33
N LEU A 234 -9.71 -42.25 18.67
CA LEU A 234 -10.24 -43.57 18.35
C LEU A 234 -11.59 -43.80 19.04
N ALA A 235 -11.70 -43.53 20.35
CA ALA A 235 -12.94 -43.69 21.10
C ALA A 235 -14.06 -42.79 20.56
N GLY A 236 -13.76 -41.54 20.21
CA GLY A 236 -14.73 -40.61 19.62
C GLY A 236 -15.22 -41.07 18.24
N TYR A 237 -14.33 -41.62 17.41
CA TYR A 237 -14.71 -42.17 16.11
C TYR A 237 -15.58 -43.42 16.24
N GLU A 238 -15.22 -44.36 17.12
CA GLU A 238 -16.00 -45.58 17.36
C GLU A 238 -17.39 -45.27 17.93
N ALA A 239 -17.51 -44.29 18.83
CA ALA A 239 -18.79 -43.85 19.37
C ALA A 239 -19.69 -43.14 18.35
N SER A 240 -19.14 -42.73 17.20
CA SER A 240 -19.86 -42.02 16.13
C SER A 240 -20.33 -42.93 14.98
N ARG A 241 -20.00 -44.23 15.02
CA ARG A 241 -20.52 -45.26 14.10
C ARG A 241 -21.81 -45.87 14.62
#